data_AF-X0ZDC8-F1
#
_entry.id   AF-X0ZDC8-F1
#
_cell.length_a   1.000
_cell.length_b   1.000
_cell.length_c   1.000
_cell.angle_alpha   90.00
_cell.angle_beta   90.00
_cell.angle_gamma   90.00
#
_symmetry.space_group_name_H-M   'P 1'
#
loop_
_entity.id
_entity.type
_entity.pdbx_description
1 polymer ?
#
loop_
_entity_poly.entity_id
_entity_poly.type
_entity_poly.pdbx_seq_one_letter_code
_entity_poly.pdbx_strand_id
1 'polypeptide(L)'
;FINIGDAGVMFTGLIFGPFVGGISGGIGSALADIFLGYTIYAPATLIIKGLEGFIIGMISNPKKNYIKFNYRDVLAVVVGGLIMALGYFIYEIILWGLTIALYEVILNLIIQFGIAGLISLMLVLTARKNIIQGFPQVFDKIFIPIETEESRSEKT
;
A
#
# COMPACT_ATOMS: atom_id res chain seq x y z
N PHE A 1 -16.17 4.52 9.12
CA PHE A 1 -14.90 4.81 9.83
C PHE A 1 -13.92 5.39 8.83
N ILE A 2 -13.14 6.42 9.19
CA ILE A 2 -12.09 6.97 8.31
C ILE A 2 -10.75 6.41 8.78
N ASN A 3 -10.11 5.57 7.96
CA ASN A 3 -8.85 4.93 8.33
C ASN A 3 -7.66 5.81 7.93
N ILE A 4 -7.13 6.59 8.88
CA ILE A 4 -5.88 7.35 8.68
C ILE A 4 -4.69 6.41 8.39
N GLY A 5 -4.80 5.14 8.82
CA GLY A 5 -3.82 4.09 8.55
C GLY A 5 -3.62 3.77 7.07
N ASP A 6 -4.53 4.19 6.18
CA ASP A 6 -4.37 4.07 4.73
C ASP A 6 -3.09 4.73 4.22
N ALA A 7 -2.71 5.85 4.82
CA ALA A 7 -1.45 6.51 4.47
C ALA A 7 -0.26 5.59 4.77
N GLY A 8 -0.34 4.82 5.85
CA GLY A 8 0.63 3.79 6.21
C GLY A 8 0.63 2.61 5.24
N VAL A 9 -0.53 2.14 4.79
CA VAL A 9 -0.64 1.07 3.78
C VAL A 9 0.05 1.49 2.49
N MET A 10 -0.30 2.67 1.97
CA MET A 10 0.30 3.20 0.75
C MET A 10 1.81 3.44 0.92
N PHE A 11 2.21 4.07 2.02
CA PHE A 11 3.61 4.34 2.32
C PHE A 11 4.47 3.08 2.42
N THR A 12 3.98 2.04 3.10
CA THR A 12 4.72 0.78 3.24
C THR A 12 4.89 0.04 1.91
N GLY A 13 3.86 0.03 1.06
CA GLY A 13 3.97 -0.47 -0.31
C GLY A 13 5.00 0.32 -1.13
N LEU A 14 4.96 1.65 -1.06
CA LEU A 14 5.86 2.53 -1.79
C LEU A 14 7.34 2.38 -1.37
N ILE A 15 7.64 2.01 -0.13
CA ILE A 15 9.03 1.87 0.35
C ILE A 15 9.53 0.44 0.27
N PHE A 16 8.75 -0.51 0.80
CA PHE A 16 9.21 -1.88 1.02
C PHE A 16 8.76 -2.85 -0.07
N GLY A 17 7.92 -2.40 -1.00
CA GLY A 17 7.46 -3.20 -2.13
C GLY A 17 6.25 -4.09 -1.79
N PRO A 18 5.90 -5.00 -2.71
CA PRO A 18 4.57 -5.59 -2.76
C PRO A 18 4.25 -6.51 -1.58
N PHE A 19 5.17 -7.40 -1.19
CA PHE A 19 4.89 -8.35 -0.11
C PHE A 19 4.78 -7.67 1.25
N VAL A 20 5.71 -6.76 1.56
CA VAL A 20 5.67 -6.03 2.83
C VAL A 20 4.44 -5.14 2.87
N GLY A 21 4.18 -4.34 1.82
CA GLY A 21 3.00 -3.48 1.74
C GLY A 21 1.68 -4.24 1.83
N GLY A 22 1.57 -5.39 1.15
CA GLY A 22 0.35 -6.21 1.20
C GLY A 22 0.13 -6.86 2.58
N ILE A 23 1.18 -7.42 3.19
CA ILE A 23 1.05 -8.05 4.51
C ILE A 23 0.74 -6.99 5.57
N SER A 24 1.48 -5.87 5.60
CA SER A 24 1.25 -4.80 6.56
C SER A 24 -0.10 -4.13 6.36
N GLY A 25 -0.50 -3.92 5.10
CA GLY A 25 -1.79 -3.34 4.75
C GLY A 25 -2.96 -4.21 5.17
N GLY A 26 -2.97 -5.48 4.75
CA GLY A 26 -4.04 -6.40 5.06
C GLY A 26 -4.16 -6.70 6.55
N ILE A 27 -3.08 -7.22 7.16
CA ILE A 27 -3.12 -7.66 8.56
C ILE A 27 -3.29 -6.47 9.50
N GLY A 28 -2.55 -5.38 9.28
CA GLY A 28 -2.61 -4.21 10.14
C GLY A 28 -4.02 -3.60 10.17
N SER A 29 -4.63 -3.42 9.01
CA SER A 29 -5.97 -2.84 8.92
C SER A 29 -7.06 -3.79 9.41
N ALA A 30 -6.96 -5.09 9.14
CA ALA A 30 -7.93 -6.06 9.65
C ALA A 30 -7.90 -6.15 11.19
N LEU A 31 -6.71 -6.08 11.79
CA LEU A 31 -6.57 -5.99 13.25
C LEU A 31 -7.17 -4.69 13.79
N ALA A 32 -6.97 -3.56 13.10
CA ALA A 32 -7.59 -2.30 13.48
C ALA A 32 -9.12 -2.41 13.50
N ASP A 33 -9.73 -3.04 12.48
CA ASP A 33 -11.18 -3.28 12.45
C ASP A 33 -11.65 -4.12 13.64
N ILE A 34 -10.92 -5.18 13.99
CA ILE A 34 -11.25 -6.03 15.14
C ILE A 34 -11.20 -5.22 16.45
N PHE A 35 -10.11 -4.48 16.69
CA PHE A 35 -9.92 -3.76 17.94
C PHE A 35 -10.82 -2.52 18.08
N LEU A 36 -11.21 -1.90 16.97
CA LEU A 36 -12.10 -0.72 16.96
C LEU A 36 -13.59 -1.08 16.91
N GLY A 37 -13.94 -2.37 16.92
CA GLY A 37 -15.31 -2.86 16.94
C GLY A 37 -15.99 -2.96 15.57
N TYR A 38 -15.25 -2.77 14.48
CA TYR A 38 -15.70 -2.95 13.09
C TYR A 38 -15.41 -4.37 12.57
N THR A 39 -15.47 -5.39 13.44
CA THR A 39 -15.06 -6.77 13.15
C THR A 39 -15.70 -7.38 11.90
N ILE A 40 -16.92 -6.98 11.55
CA ILE A 40 -17.58 -7.44 10.31
C ILE A 40 -16.81 -7.03 9.05
N TYR A 41 -16.03 -5.95 9.08
CA TYR A 41 -15.21 -5.50 7.97
C TYR A 41 -13.86 -6.21 7.90
N ALA A 42 -13.37 -6.79 8.99
CA ALA A 42 -12.00 -7.32 9.09
C ALA A 42 -11.62 -8.33 7.98
N PRO A 43 -12.48 -9.31 7.58
CA PRO A 43 -12.15 -10.23 6.50
C PRO A 43 -12.03 -9.53 5.14
N ALA A 44 -12.92 -8.58 4.85
CA ALA A 44 -12.88 -7.82 3.60
C ALA A 44 -11.69 -6.86 3.59
N THR A 45 -11.45 -6.15 4.69
CA THR A 45 -10.30 -5.25 4.88
C THR A 45 -8.98 -5.98 4.71
N LEU A 46 -8.83 -7.20 5.23
CA LEU A 46 -7.63 -8.02 5.04
C LEU A 46 -7.30 -8.19 3.56
N ILE A 47 -8.31 -8.49 2.75
CA ILE A 47 -8.16 -8.71 1.30
C ILE A 47 -7.95 -7.38 0.57
N ILE A 48 -8.82 -6.40 0.81
CA ILE A 48 -8.82 -5.10 0.12
C ILE A 48 -7.52 -4.35 0.39
N LYS A 49 -7.13 -4.20 1.66
CA LYS A 49 -5.91 -3.50 2.06
C LYS A 49 -4.65 -4.30 1.71
N GLY A 50 -4.75 -5.63 1.73
CA GLY A 50 -3.68 -6.49 1.25
C GLY A 50 -3.39 -6.28 -0.24
N LEU A 51 -4.44 -6.22 -1.06
CA LEU A 51 -4.32 -5.95 -2.49
C LEU A 51 -3.86 -4.52 -2.76
N GLU A 52 -4.37 -3.53 -2.03
CA GLU A 52 -3.94 -2.13 -2.11
C GLU A 52 -2.42 -2.02 -1.93
N GLY A 53 -1.90 -2.47 -0.79
CA GLY A 53 -0.47 -2.37 -0.47
C GLY A 53 0.40 -3.20 -1.44
N PHE A 54 -0.07 -4.38 -1.85
CA PHE A 54 0.62 -5.24 -2.80
C PHE A 54 0.75 -4.58 -4.17
N ILE A 55 -0.35 -4.07 -4.73
CA ILE A 55 -0.38 -3.44 -6.05
C ILE A 55 0.44 -2.14 -6.06
N ILE A 56 0.37 -1.35 -4.99
CA ILE A 56 1.19 -0.15 -4.84
C ILE A 56 2.67 -0.50 -4.90
N GLY A 57 3.10 -1.52 -4.16
CA GLY A 57 4.49 -1.97 -4.16
C GLY A 57 4.95 -2.55 -5.51
N MET A 58 4.06 -3.23 -6.24
CA MET A 58 4.36 -3.74 -7.58
C MET A 58 4.56 -2.61 -8.60
N ILE A 59 3.65 -1.62 -8.62
CA ILE A 59 3.67 -0.53 -9.61
C ILE A 59 4.83 0.42 -9.34
N SER A 60 5.01 0.86 -8.08
CA SER A 60 6.10 1.76 -7.70
C SER A 60 7.47 1.12 -7.92
N ASN A 61 7.53 -0.21 -7.78
CA ASN A 61 8.73 -1.03 -7.97
C ASN A 61 9.95 -0.42 -7.27
N PRO A 62 9.90 -0.28 -5.92
CA PRO A 62 10.95 0.38 -5.18
C PRO A 62 12.28 -0.32 -5.42
N LYS A 63 12.34 -1.63 -5.62
CA LYS A 63 13.59 -2.35 -5.98
C LYS A 63 14.39 -1.70 -7.12
N LYS A 64 13.73 -1.20 -8.16
CA LYS A 64 14.40 -0.54 -9.30
C LYS A 64 14.55 0.98 -9.12
N ASN A 65 13.67 1.62 -8.36
CA ASN A 65 13.60 3.07 -8.20
C ASN A 65 13.72 3.51 -6.73
N TYR A 66 14.57 2.82 -5.95
CA TYR A 66 14.50 2.86 -4.48
C TYR A 66 14.88 4.21 -3.87
N ILE A 67 15.58 5.10 -4.58
CA ILE A 67 16.00 6.40 -4.03
C ILE A 67 15.17 7.57 -4.57
N LYS A 68 14.64 7.48 -5.79
CA LYS A 68 14.03 8.62 -6.48
C LYS A 68 12.52 8.46 -6.61
N PHE A 69 11.81 9.48 -6.13
CA PHE A 69 10.40 9.66 -6.43
C PHE A 69 10.19 9.82 -7.94
N ASN A 70 9.17 9.16 -8.49
CA ASN A 70 8.86 9.21 -9.91
C ASN A 70 7.36 9.00 -10.18
N TYR A 71 6.95 9.10 -11.46
CA TYR A 71 5.55 8.99 -11.87
C TYR A 71 4.91 7.64 -11.48
N ARG A 72 5.69 6.57 -11.31
CA ARG A 72 5.17 5.27 -10.87
C ARG A 72 4.69 5.30 -9.42
N ASP A 73 5.25 6.15 -8.58
CA ASP A 73 4.77 6.31 -7.19
C ASP A 73 3.36 6.93 -7.18
N VAL A 74 3.13 7.94 -8.02
CA VAL A 74 1.81 8.55 -8.19
C VAL A 74 0.83 7.55 -8.81
N LEU A 75 1.24 6.87 -9.88
CA LEU A 75 0.41 5.85 -10.54
C LEU A 75 0.05 4.71 -9.57
N ALA A 76 1.00 4.27 -8.75
CA ALA A 76 0.79 3.25 -7.73
C ALA A 76 -0.29 3.67 -6.75
N VAL A 77 -0.18 4.87 -6.18
CA VAL A 77 -1.15 5.42 -5.22
C VAL A 77 -2.54 5.53 -5.85
N VAL A 78 -2.64 6.04 -7.08
CA VAL A 78 -3.94 6.14 -7.78
C VAL A 78 -4.58 4.78 -7.99
N VAL A 79 -3.82 3.81 -8.50
CA VAL A 79 -4.35 2.46 -8.76
C VAL A 79 -4.71 1.75 -7.45
N GLY A 80 -3.86 1.84 -6.43
CA GLY A 80 -4.13 1.26 -5.11
C GLY A 80 -5.35 1.86 -4.44
N GLY A 81 -5.50 3.19 -4.48
CA GLY A 81 -6.66 3.89 -3.96
C GLY A 81 -7.97 3.52 -4.67
N LEU A 82 -7.93 3.29 -5.99
CA LEU A 82 -9.10 2.81 -6.72
C LEU A 82 -9.47 1.37 -6.34
N ILE A 83 -8.48 0.48 -6.15
CA ILE A 83 -8.72 -0.89 -5.67
C ILE A 83 -9.39 -0.85 -4.29
N MET A 84 -8.90 0.00 -3.41
CA MET A 84 -9.48 0.23 -2.09
C MET A 84 -10.93 0.69 -2.19
N ALA A 85 -11.20 1.77 -2.93
CA ALA A 85 -12.54 2.34 -3.05
C ALA A 85 -13.54 1.35 -3.67
N LEU A 86 -13.14 0.65 -4.74
CA LEU A 86 -13.98 -0.35 -5.39
C LEU A 86 -14.21 -1.58 -4.50
N GLY A 87 -13.19 -2.02 -3.76
CA GLY A 87 -13.29 -3.15 -2.85
C GLY A 87 -14.31 -2.89 -1.73
N TYR A 88 -14.22 -1.73 -1.08
CA TYR A 88 -15.17 -1.36 -0.04
C TYR A 88 -16.58 -1.14 -0.60
N PHE A 89 -16.70 -0.51 -1.77
CA PHE A 89 -17.99 -0.32 -2.42
C PHE A 89 -18.71 -1.65 -2.69
N ILE A 90 -18.01 -2.64 -3.26
CA ILE A 90 -18.58 -3.97 -3.51
C ILE A 90 -19.01 -4.63 -2.19
N TYR A 91 -18.17 -4.53 -1.16
CA TYR A 91 -18.48 -5.13 0.14
C TYR A 91 -19.69 -4.48 0.81
N GLU A 92 -19.78 -3.15 0.75
CA GLU A 92 -20.90 -2.38 1.32
C GLU A 92 -22.22 -2.62 0.58
N ILE A 93 -22.19 -2.86 -0.74
CA ILE A 93 -23.39 -3.29 -1.48
C ILE A 93 -23.95 -4.59 -0.87
N ILE A 94 -23.09 -5.54 -0.54
CA ILE A 94 -23.50 -6.84 0.01
C ILE A 94 -24.09 -6.69 1.41
N LEU A 95 -23.53 -5.82 2.24
CA LEU A 95 -23.97 -5.64 3.64
C LEU A 95 -25.19 -4.72 3.79
N TRP A 96 -25.16 -3.58 3.10
CA TRP A 96 -26.05 -2.45 3.37
C TRP A 96 -26.89 -2.02 2.16
N GLY A 97 -26.61 -2.59 0.98
CA GLY A 97 -27.30 -2.26 -0.27
C GLY A 97 -26.72 -1.05 -1.00
N LEU A 98 -27.18 -0.88 -2.25
CA LEU A 98 -26.57 0.05 -3.21
C LEU A 98 -26.60 1.52 -2.76
N THR A 99 -27.70 1.99 -2.18
CA THR A 99 -27.87 3.40 -1.82
C THR A 99 -26.85 3.85 -0.76
N ILE A 100 -26.62 3.02 0.26
CA ILE A 100 -25.65 3.33 1.33
C ILE A 100 -24.23 3.27 0.77
N ALA A 101 -23.93 2.23 -0.02
CA ALA A 101 -22.62 2.06 -0.65
C ALA A 101 -22.24 3.25 -1.56
N LEU A 102 -23.20 3.84 -2.29
CA LEU A 102 -22.96 5.00 -3.14
C LEU A 102 -22.58 6.26 -2.35
N TYR A 103 -23.08 6.41 -1.12
CA TYR A 103 -22.70 7.53 -0.27
C TYR A 103 -21.29 7.32 0.32
N GLU A 104 -21.03 6.11 0.82
CA GLU A 104 -19.74 5.77 1.44
C GLU A 104 -18.59 5.75 0.42
N VAL A 105 -18.80 5.31 -0.83
CA VAL A 105 -17.73 5.31 -1.86
C VAL A 105 -17.22 6.71 -2.18
N ILE A 106 -18.09 7.73 -2.14
CA ILE A 106 -17.69 9.13 -2.35
C ILE A 106 -16.79 9.59 -1.20
N LEU A 107 -17.16 9.26 0.04
CA LEU A 107 -16.35 9.57 1.22
C LEU A 107 -15.01 8.83 1.21
N ASN A 108 -15.00 7.55 0.83
CA ASN A 108 -13.78 6.75 0.70
C ASN A 108 -12.85 7.31 -0.39
N LEU A 109 -13.38 7.79 -1.51
CA LEU A 109 -12.56 8.40 -2.56
C LEU A 109 -11.94 9.74 -2.14
N ILE A 110 -12.72 10.64 -1.54
CA ILE A 110 -12.24 11.99 -1.23
C ILE A 110 -11.38 11.99 0.03
N ILE A 111 -11.85 11.35 1.09
CA ILE A 111 -11.23 11.44 2.41
C ILE A 111 -10.16 10.37 2.56
N GLN A 112 -10.50 9.08 2.40
CA GLN A 112 -9.52 8.02 2.59
C GLN A 112 -8.46 8.06 1.49
N PHE A 113 -8.84 7.91 0.22
CA PHE A 113 -7.86 7.91 -0.87
C PHE A 113 -7.17 9.27 -1.04
N GLY A 114 -7.93 10.36 -1.13
CA GLY A 114 -7.36 11.68 -1.39
C GLY A 114 -6.34 12.13 -0.34
N ILE A 115 -6.71 12.07 0.95
CA ILE A 115 -5.84 12.53 2.04
C ILE A 115 -4.71 11.53 2.28
N ALA A 116 -4.99 10.21 2.34
CA ALA A 116 -3.95 9.21 2.56
C ALA A 116 -2.94 9.17 1.40
N GLY A 117 -3.41 9.30 0.16
CA GLY A 117 -2.58 9.39 -1.02
C GLY A 117 -1.64 10.59 -0.96
N LEU A 118 -2.17 11.77 -0.61
CA LEU A 118 -1.34 12.97 -0.44
C LEU A 118 -0.29 12.78 0.66
N ILE A 119 -0.69 12.32 1.85
CA ILE A 119 0.21 12.11 2.98
C ILE A 119 1.31 11.09 2.61
N SER A 120 0.94 9.96 2.02
CA SER A 120 1.90 8.91 1.66
C SER A 120 2.92 9.39 0.63
N LEU A 121 2.50 10.15 -0.39
CA LEU A 121 3.40 10.73 -1.39
C LEU A 121 4.35 11.76 -0.74
N MET A 122 3.85 12.62 0.16
CA MET A 122 4.70 13.56 0.91
C MET A 122 5.74 12.83 1.78
N LEU A 123 5.31 11.79 2.51
CA LEU A 123 6.22 10.98 3.33
C LEU A 123 7.29 10.30 2.47
N VAL A 124 6.92 9.78 1.30
CA VAL A 124 7.90 9.18 0.37
C VAL A 124 8.89 10.22 -0.14
N LEU A 125 8.42 11.40 -0.54
CA LEU A 125 9.27 12.50 -1.03
C LEU A 125 10.34 12.89 0.00
N THR A 126 9.97 12.94 1.29
CA THR A 126 10.88 13.40 2.35
C THR A 126 11.69 12.27 3.00
N ALA A 127 11.06 11.12 3.26
CA ALA A 127 11.63 10.10 4.14
C ALA A 127 12.27 8.91 3.40
N ARG A 128 11.88 8.61 2.14
CA ARG A 128 12.34 7.41 1.41
C ARG A 128 13.87 7.30 1.39
N LYS A 129 14.55 8.38 0.95
CA LYS A 129 16.01 8.41 0.86
C LYS A 129 16.67 8.19 2.23
N ASN A 130 16.18 8.87 3.27
CA ASN A 130 16.76 8.81 4.61
C ASN A 130 16.57 7.44 5.27
N ILE A 131 15.37 6.85 5.14
CA ILE A 131 15.07 5.51 5.66
C ILE A 131 15.98 4.47 5.01
N ILE A 132 16.13 4.54 3.68
CA ILE A 132 16.91 3.54 2.95
C ILE A 132 18.40 3.66 3.22
N GLN A 133 18.94 4.88 3.27
CA GLN A 133 20.35 5.10 3.58
C GLN A 133 20.66 4.84 5.06
N GLY A 134 19.69 5.02 5.96
CA GLY A 134 19.85 4.75 7.39
C GLY A 134 19.81 3.26 7.75
N PHE A 135 19.15 2.42 6.94
CA PHE A 135 18.97 0.98 7.21
C PHE A 135 19.25 0.09 6.00
N PRO A 136 20.42 0.18 5.33
CA PRO A 136 20.71 -0.57 4.11
C PRO A 136 20.54 -2.09 4.29
N GLN A 137 20.93 -2.64 5.45
CA GLN A 137 20.82 -4.06 5.78
C GLN A 137 19.39 -4.61 5.74
N VAL A 138 18.37 -3.76 5.91
CA VAL A 138 16.96 -4.16 5.80
C VAL A 138 16.61 -4.34 4.33
N PHE A 139 17.01 -3.38 3.51
CA PHE A 139 16.70 -3.36 2.09
C PHE A 139 17.48 -4.42 1.30
N ASP A 140 18.69 -4.76 1.71
CA ASP A 140 19.46 -5.85 1.10
C ASP A 140 18.79 -7.22 1.27
N LYS A 141 18.09 -7.42 2.40
CA LYS A 141 17.33 -8.66 2.65
C LYS A 141 15.97 -8.66 1.96
N ILE A 142 15.28 -7.51 1.93
CA ILE A 142 13.97 -7.38 1.29
C ILE A 142 14.11 -7.45 -0.23
N PHE A 143 15.12 -6.79 -0.79
CA PHE A 143 15.41 -6.74 -2.21
C PHE A 143 16.64 -7.60 -2.51
N ILE A 144 16.49 -8.92 -2.44
CA ILE A 144 17.57 -9.86 -2.80
C ILE A 144 18.14 -9.45 -4.16
N PRO A 145 19.42 -9.04 -4.25
CA PRO A 145 20.05 -8.81 -5.54
C PRO A 145 20.09 -10.16 -6.26
N ILE A 146 19.49 -10.20 -7.45
CA ILE A 146 19.65 -11.37 -8.31
C ILE A 146 21.08 -11.27 -8.80
N GLU A 147 21.96 -12.19 -8.40
CA GLU A 147 23.26 -12.31 -9.04
C GLU A 147 23.00 -12.47 -10.55
N THR A 148 23.33 -11.44 -11.33
CA THR A 148 23.30 -11.54 -12.78
C THR A 148 24.42 -12.48 -13.20
N GLU A 149 24.17 -13.35 -14.18
CA GLU A 149 25.11 -14.39 -14.63
C GLU A 149 26.50 -13.84 -14.99
N GLU A 150 26.62 -12.55 -15.30
CA GLU A 150 27.90 -11.85 -15.49
C GLU A 150 28.86 -11.96 -14.29
N SER A 151 28.36 -11.91 -13.04
CA SER A 151 29.19 -12.01 -11.83
C SER A 151 29.72 -13.42 -11.56
N ARG A 152 29.16 -14.43 -12.26
CA ARG A 152 29.60 -15.82 -12.19
C ARG A 152 30.77 -16.09 -13.14
N SER A 153 30.87 -15.33 -14.24
CA SER A 153 31.93 -15.49 -15.24
C SER A 153 33.27 -14.89 -14.83
N GLU A 154 33.28 -13.87 -13.95
CA GLU A 154 34.51 -13.27 -13.43
C GLU A 154 35.18 -14.08 -12.31
N LYS A 155 34.51 -15.14 -11.81
CA LYS A 155 35.00 -15.99 -10.70
C LYS A 155 35.48 -17.38 -11.12
N THR A 156 35.49 -17.67 -12.43
CA THR A 156 36.01 -18.91 -13.03
C THR A 156 37.19 -18.60 -13.93
#